data_AF-A0A2H3KKV3-F1
#
_entry.id   AF-A0A2H3KKV3-F1
#
_cell.length_a   1.000
_cell.length_b   1.000
_cell.length_c   1.000
_cell.angle_alpha   90.00
_cell.angle_beta   90.00
_cell.angle_gamma   90.00
#
_symmetry.space_group_name_H-M   'P 1'
#
loop_
_entity.id
_entity.type
_entity.pdbx_description
1 polymer ?
#
loop_
_entity_poly.entity_id
_entity_poly.type
_entity_poly.pdbx_seq_one_letter_code
_entity_poly.pdbx_strand_id
1 'polypeptide(L)'
;MKKLAIVVIATFAAIGQIQAQAFKGKGDVKGQVGVNFQSGGTGITVSSDFGIGENMSYGFVAGYLLSVEEVLGSKAGFSDRVDLKARFNANIGSVLKLNPKIDIYPGLDLSLKNFGGHVGARYFFTDGFGVYSEAAFPIARYNNSATGFDYYNNQFNFQVGISFNL
;
A
#
# COMPACT_ATOMS: atom_id res chain seq x y z
N MET A 1 24.46 14.56 11.50
CA MET A 1 23.53 13.48 11.07
C MET A 1 23.10 12.57 12.23
N LYS A 2 24.01 11.93 12.98
CA LYS A 2 23.63 11.05 14.12
C LYS A 2 22.79 11.73 15.21
N LYS A 3 23.07 13.00 15.54
CA LYS A 3 22.31 13.78 16.54
C LYS A 3 20.89 14.15 16.07
N LEU A 4 20.68 14.32 14.77
CA LEU A 4 19.36 14.61 14.20
C LEU A 4 18.46 13.35 14.22
N ALA A 5 19.04 12.19 13.92
CA ALA A 5 18.35 10.91 14.04
C ALA A 5 17.92 10.62 15.50
N ILE A 6 18.77 10.93 16.48
CA ILE A 6 18.46 10.74 17.91
C ILE A 6 17.35 11.69 18.38
N VAL A 7 17.33 12.94 17.92
CA VAL A 7 16.25 13.90 18.24
C VAL A 7 14.93 13.48 17.59
N VAL A 8 14.95 13.01 16.34
CA VAL A 8 13.75 12.45 15.68
C VAL A 8 13.23 11.24 16.46
N ILE A 9 14.09 10.27 16.80
CA ILE A 9 13.72 9.08 17.58
C ILE A 9 13.20 9.44 18.98
N ALA A 10 13.82 10.40 19.66
CA ALA A 10 13.42 10.83 21.00
C ALA A 10 12.09 11.60 21.01
N THR A 11 11.78 12.34 19.94
CA THR A 11 10.50 13.05 19.81
C THR A 11 9.33 12.08 19.55
N PHE A 12 9.59 10.94 18.88
CA PHE A 12 8.61 9.87 18.69
C PHE A 12 8.32 9.04 19.96
N ALA A 13 9.25 9.00 20.93
CA ALA A 13 9.09 8.25 22.18
C ALA A 13 8.17 8.94 23.22
N ALA A 14 7.83 10.21 23.03
CA ALA A 14 7.09 11.02 24.00
C ALA A 14 5.58 11.10 23.77
N ILE A 15 5.04 10.45 22.73
CA ILE A 15 3.61 10.50 22.41
C ILE A 15 2.89 9.37 23.16
N GLY A 16 2.04 9.77 24.11
CA GLY A 16 1.46 8.94 25.16
C GLY A 16 0.60 7.75 24.71
N GLN A 17 0.28 6.92 25.71
CA GLN A 17 -0.49 5.68 25.63
C GLN A 17 -1.98 5.92 25.36
N ILE A 18 -2.31 6.51 24.22
CA ILE A 18 -3.65 6.40 23.64
C ILE A 18 -3.65 5.10 22.82
N GLN A 19 -4.71 4.29 22.96
CA GLN A 19 -4.82 2.97 22.33
C GLN A 19 -4.81 3.13 20.80
N ALA A 20 -3.61 3.03 20.21
CA ALA A 20 -3.43 3.13 18.76
C ALA A 20 -4.31 2.10 18.04
N GLN A 21 -5.23 2.60 17.23
CA GLN A 21 -6.17 1.76 16.47
C GLN A 21 -5.82 1.80 14.98
N ALA A 22 -5.55 0.63 14.42
CA ALA A 22 -5.17 0.45 13.03
C ALA A 22 -6.33 0.64 12.04
N PHE A 23 -7.58 0.51 12.47
CA PHE A 23 -8.76 0.89 11.71
C PHE A 23 -9.93 1.27 12.64
N LYS A 24 -10.44 2.49 12.51
CA LYS A 24 -11.45 3.13 13.40
C LYS A 24 -12.87 3.05 12.85
N GLY A 25 -13.07 2.52 11.64
CA GLY A 25 -14.39 2.37 11.02
C GLY A 25 -14.78 3.54 10.11
N LYS A 26 -16.07 3.90 10.11
CA LYS A 26 -16.61 4.93 9.22
C LYS A 26 -15.98 6.31 9.51
N GLY A 27 -15.55 6.99 8.45
CA GLY A 27 -14.89 8.30 8.54
C GLY A 27 -13.39 8.24 8.81
N ASP A 28 -12.84 7.04 9.01
CA ASP A 28 -11.41 6.84 9.17
C ASP A 28 -10.66 7.03 7.84
N VAL A 29 -9.55 7.75 7.85
CA VAL A 29 -8.74 8.00 6.65
C VAL A 29 -7.34 7.46 6.87
N LYS A 30 -6.90 6.59 5.97
CA LYS A 30 -5.59 5.94 6.00
C LYS A 30 -4.75 6.41 4.84
N GLY A 31 -3.72 7.20 5.11
CA GLY A 31 -2.71 7.56 4.14
C GLY A 31 -1.54 6.58 4.19
N GLN A 32 -1.00 6.16 3.06
CA GLN A 32 0.16 5.26 3.01
C GLN A 32 1.14 5.73 1.94
N VAL A 33 2.43 5.61 2.25
CA VAL A 33 3.54 5.88 1.31
C VAL A 33 4.57 4.78 1.47
N GLY A 34 4.95 4.16 0.36
CA GLY A 34 5.82 2.99 0.39
C GLY A 34 6.65 2.78 -0.85
N VAL A 35 7.52 1.79 -0.75
CA VAL A 35 8.30 1.25 -1.87
C VAL A 35 7.57 0.03 -2.40
N ASN A 36 7.54 -0.10 -3.73
CA ASN A 36 6.95 -1.22 -4.45
C ASN A 36 8.05 -2.06 -5.11
N PHE A 37 7.95 -3.37 -4.98
CA PHE A 37 8.83 -4.37 -5.56
C PHE A 37 8.03 -5.30 -6.47
N GLN A 38 8.50 -5.47 -7.70
CA GLN A 38 7.94 -6.43 -8.65
C GLN A 38 9.06 -7.01 -9.52
N SER A 39 8.76 -8.03 -10.33
CA SER A 39 9.74 -8.51 -11.30
C SER A 39 10.08 -7.41 -12.31
N GLY A 40 11.37 -7.20 -12.57
CA GLY A 40 11.88 -6.22 -13.53
C GLY A 40 11.78 -4.76 -13.09
N GLY A 41 11.40 -4.44 -11.85
CA GLY A 41 11.46 -3.06 -11.39
C GLY A 41 11.05 -2.79 -9.94
N THR A 42 11.47 -1.63 -9.46
CA THR A 42 11.12 -1.07 -8.14
C THR A 42 10.56 0.34 -8.29
N GLY A 43 9.57 0.67 -7.49
CA GLY A 43 8.86 1.94 -7.56
C GLY A 43 8.46 2.49 -6.21
N ILE A 44 7.68 3.55 -6.27
CA ILE A 44 7.00 4.15 -5.11
C ILE A 44 5.51 3.99 -5.28
N THR A 45 4.81 3.86 -4.15
CA THR A 45 3.36 3.86 -4.09
C THR A 45 2.87 4.84 -3.04
N VAL A 46 1.75 5.48 -3.35
CA VAL A 46 0.97 6.28 -2.42
C VAL A 46 -0.46 5.79 -2.45
N SER A 47 -1.10 5.69 -1.29
CA SER A 47 -2.52 5.35 -1.21
C SER A 47 -3.27 6.16 -0.17
N SER A 48 -4.58 6.22 -0.37
CA SER A 48 -5.53 6.76 0.60
C SER A 48 -6.76 5.87 0.64
N ASP A 49 -7.10 5.34 1.82
CA ASP A 49 -8.30 4.55 2.06
C ASP A 49 -9.26 5.30 2.99
N PHE A 50 -10.55 5.28 2.67
CA PHE A 50 -11.63 5.96 3.36
C PHE A 50 -12.62 4.95 3.94
N GLY A 51 -12.74 4.92 5.25
CA GLY A 51 -13.65 4.05 5.98
C GLY A 51 -15.11 4.42 5.72
N ILE A 52 -15.91 3.45 5.29
CA ILE A 52 -17.34 3.60 4.97
C ILE A 52 -18.25 2.80 5.88
N GLY A 53 -17.70 1.88 6.65
CA GLY A 53 -18.41 1.04 7.60
C GLY A 53 -17.51 0.59 8.73
N GLU A 54 -17.96 -0.37 9.52
CA GLU A 54 -17.22 -0.87 10.69
C GLU A 54 -15.89 -1.53 10.31
N ASN A 55 -15.85 -2.24 9.19
CA ASN A 55 -14.71 -3.02 8.72
C ASN A 55 -14.49 -2.86 7.21
N MET A 56 -15.02 -1.79 6.60
CA MET A 56 -14.96 -1.60 5.15
C MET A 56 -14.40 -0.22 4.81
N SER A 57 -13.56 -0.17 3.79
CA SER A 57 -13.04 1.06 3.21
C SER A 57 -12.95 0.94 1.70
N TYR A 58 -13.07 2.07 1.00
CA TYR A 58 -12.65 2.17 -0.40
C TYR A 58 -11.48 3.13 -0.50
N GLY A 59 -10.68 3.06 -1.55
CA GLY A 59 -9.50 3.90 -1.65
C GLY A 59 -8.96 4.02 -3.05
N PHE A 60 -7.85 4.75 -3.14
CA PHE A 60 -7.08 4.93 -4.36
C PHE A 60 -5.61 4.64 -4.11
N VAL A 61 -4.96 4.06 -5.10
CA VAL A 61 -3.50 3.82 -5.11
C VAL A 61 -2.94 4.44 -6.39
N ALA A 62 -1.85 5.17 -6.25
CA ALA A 62 -1.02 5.59 -7.36
C ALA A 62 0.39 4.99 -7.20
N GLY A 63 0.88 4.36 -8.26
CA GLY A 63 2.20 3.74 -8.32
C GLY A 63 3.01 4.27 -9.48
N TYR A 64 4.32 4.40 -9.27
CA TYR A 64 5.26 4.73 -10.34
C TYR A 64 6.58 3.97 -10.17
N LEU A 65 6.98 3.24 -11.22
CA LEU A 65 8.24 2.52 -11.26
C LEU A 65 9.40 3.46 -11.56
N LEU A 66 10.33 3.56 -10.62
CA LEU A 66 11.50 4.43 -10.71
C LEU A 66 12.65 3.71 -11.43
N SER A 67 12.96 2.50 -10.97
CA SER A 67 13.98 1.63 -11.55
C SER A 67 13.28 0.50 -12.29
N VAL A 68 13.56 0.36 -13.58
CA VAL A 68 13.02 -0.70 -14.44
C VAL A 68 14.14 -1.30 -15.26
N GLU A 69 14.09 -2.60 -15.48
CA GLU A 69 15.00 -3.29 -16.36
C GLU A 69 14.75 -2.89 -17.82
N GLU A 70 15.82 -2.84 -18.60
CA GLU A 70 15.73 -2.64 -20.04
C GLU A 70 15.29 -3.94 -20.71
N VAL A 71 14.33 -3.84 -21.62
CA VAL A 71 13.88 -4.97 -22.43
C VAL A 71 14.39 -4.73 -23.84
N LEU A 72 15.24 -5.64 -24.35
CA LEU A 72 15.83 -5.56 -25.68
C LEU A 72 16.55 -4.21 -25.95
N GLY A 73 17.22 -3.66 -24.94
CA GLY A 73 17.95 -2.38 -25.03
C GLY A 73 17.08 -1.12 -25.08
N SER A 74 15.77 -1.27 -24.88
CA SER A 74 14.83 -0.15 -24.76
C SER A 74 14.49 0.12 -23.29
N LYS A 75 14.12 1.36 -22.97
CA LYS A 75 13.63 1.77 -21.65
C LYS A 75 12.11 1.89 -21.66
N ALA A 76 11.48 1.41 -20.60
CA ALA A 76 10.04 1.55 -20.42
C ALA A 76 9.64 3.03 -20.39
N GLY A 77 8.57 3.38 -21.10
CA GLY A 77 8.01 4.72 -21.14
C GLY A 77 7.24 5.07 -19.86
N PHE A 78 6.74 6.30 -19.78
CA PHE A 78 5.95 6.75 -18.63
C PHE A 78 4.67 5.92 -18.44
N SER A 79 3.96 5.63 -19.53
CA SER A 79 2.70 4.83 -19.55
C SER A 79 2.86 3.41 -19.04
N ASP A 80 4.08 2.86 -19.16
CA ASP A 80 4.38 1.49 -18.75
C ASP A 80 4.69 1.43 -17.25
N ARG A 81 5.22 2.54 -16.70
CA ARG A 81 5.65 2.67 -15.32
C ARG A 81 4.56 3.09 -14.36
N VAL A 82 3.60 3.89 -14.84
CA VAL A 82 2.51 4.41 -14.03
C VAL A 82 1.38 3.39 -13.90
N ASP A 83 0.78 3.31 -12.72
CA ASP A 83 -0.47 2.60 -12.50
C ASP A 83 -1.34 3.35 -11.48
N LEU A 84 -2.64 3.36 -11.74
CA LEU A 84 -3.65 3.96 -10.86
C LEU A 84 -4.71 2.90 -10.56
N LYS A 85 -5.12 2.83 -9.30
CA LYS A 85 -6.08 1.82 -8.82
C LYS A 85 -7.16 2.48 -8.00
N ALA A 86 -8.40 2.07 -8.22
CA ALA A 86 -9.44 2.13 -7.21
C ALA A 86 -9.48 0.80 -6.47
N ARG A 87 -9.70 0.82 -5.16
CA ARG A 87 -9.68 -0.39 -4.32
C ARG A 87 -10.80 -0.42 -3.31
N PHE A 88 -11.14 -1.63 -2.89
CA PHE A 88 -12.02 -1.89 -1.76
C PHE A 88 -11.32 -2.84 -0.80
N ASN A 89 -11.38 -2.53 0.50
CA ASN A 89 -10.74 -3.32 1.56
C ASN A 89 -11.77 -3.78 2.59
N ALA A 90 -11.62 -5.02 3.03
CA ALA A 90 -12.23 -5.53 4.25
C ALA A 90 -11.18 -5.51 5.36
N ASN A 91 -11.29 -4.57 6.31
CA ASN A 91 -10.38 -4.39 7.44
C ASN A 91 -10.81 -5.35 8.58
N ILE A 92 -10.21 -6.53 8.63
CA ILE A 92 -10.69 -7.66 9.45
C ILE A 92 -9.93 -7.81 10.78
N GLY A 93 -9.08 -6.87 11.17
CA GLY A 93 -8.36 -6.93 12.45
C GLY A 93 -9.29 -7.12 13.66
N SER A 94 -10.42 -6.42 13.68
CA SER A 94 -11.44 -6.54 14.74
C SER A 94 -12.17 -7.88 14.70
N VAL A 95 -12.49 -8.38 13.50
CA VAL A 95 -13.18 -9.68 13.29
C VAL A 95 -12.30 -10.84 13.79
N LEU A 96 -11.00 -10.76 13.52
CA LEU A 96 -10.00 -11.74 13.96
C LEU A 96 -9.57 -11.55 15.43
N LYS A 97 -10.12 -10.55 16.13
CA LYS A 97 -9.78 -10.21 17.52
C LYS A 97 -8.28 -9.97 17.72
N LEU A 98 -7.64 -9.35 16.73
CA LEU A 98 -6.22 -8.97 16.83
C LEU A 98 -6.05 -7.83 17.83
N ASN A 99 -4.79 -7.56 18.20
CA ASN A 99 -4.46 -6.34 18.93
C ASN A 99 -4.98 -5.12 18.13
N PRO A 100 -5.62 -4.12 18.76
CA PRO A 100 -6.14 -2.93 18.07
C PRO A 100 -5.10 -2.18 17.21
N LYS A 101 -3.81 -2.33 17.55
CA LYS A 101 -2.68 -1.77 16.79
C LYS A 101 -2.43 -2.48 15.46
N ILE A 102 -2.99 -3.66 15.24
CA ILE A 102 -2.81 -4.48 14.05
C ILE A 102 -4.12 -4.50 13.26
N ASP A 103 -4.01 -4.35 11.95
CA ASP A 103 -5.10 -4.65 11.04
C ASP A 103 -4.57 -5.47 9.85
N ILE A 104 -5.39 -6.40 9.40
CA ILE A 104 -5.17 -7.18 8.17
C ILE A 104 -6.33 -6.81 7.25
N TYR A 105 -6.01 -6.44 6.03
CA TYR A 105 -6.97 -5.91 5.08
C TYR A 105 -6.81 -6.57 3.70
N PRO A 106 -7.48 -7.72 3.47
CA PRO A 106 -7.70 -8.20 2.11
C PRO A 106 -8.61 -7.26 1.33
N GLY A 107 -8.40 -7.18 0.01
CA GLY A 107 -9.17 -6.30 -0.84
C GLY A 107 -9.11 -6.66 -2.32
N LEU A 108 -9.90 -5.93 -3.09
CA LEU A 108 -9.96 -6.01 -4.55
C LEU A 108 -9.55 -4.68 -5.16
N ASP A 109 -8.85 -4.74 -6.28
CA ASP A 109 -8.32 -3.60 -7.00
C ASP A 109 -8.86 -3.58 -8.43
N LEU A 110 -9.33 -2.42 -8.85
CA LEU A 110 -9.57 -2.09 -10.25
C LEU A 110 -8.49 -1.10 -10.68
N SER A 111 -7.48 -1.60 -11.39
CA SER A 111 -6.37 -0.79 -11.89
C SER A 111 -6.50 -0.47 -13.37
N LEU A 112 -5.58 0.33 -13.90
CA LEU A 112 -5.46 0.57 -15.34
C LEU A 112 -4.90 -0.64 -16.11
N LYS A 113 -4.30 -1.61 -15.42
CA LYS A 113 -3.60 -2.74 -16.04
C LYS A 113 -4.33 -4.08 -15.86
N ASN A 114 -5.05 -4.24 -14.75
CA ASN A 114 -5.77 -5.46 -14.38
C ASN A 114 -6.88 -5.22 -13.35
N PHE A 115 -7.77 -6.19 -13.27
CA PHE A 115 -8.56 -6.46 -12.08
C PHE A 115 -7.77 -7.41 -11.18
N GLY A 116 -7.52 -7.00 -9.94
CA GLY A 116 -6.61 -7.68 -9.03
C GLY A 116 -7.17 -7.79 -7.62
N GLY A 117 -6.39 -8.40 -6.75
CA GLY A 117 -6.61 -8.41 -5.32
C GLY A 117 -5.32 -8.10 -4.58
N HIS A 118 -5.47 -7.74 -3.31
CA HIS A 118 -4.35 -7.58 -2.40
C HIS A 118 -4.67 -8.12 -1.02
N VAL A 119 -3.62 -8.36 -0.25
CA VAL A 119 -3.68 -8.62 1.19
C VAL A 119 -2.64 -7.74 1.84
N GLY A 120 -3.12 -6.78 2.63
CA GLY A 120 -2.27 -5.90 3.41
C GLY A 120 -2.31 -6.20 4.89
N ALA A 121 -1.25 -5.80 5.58
CA ALA A 121 -1.17 -5.78 7.03
C ALA A 121 -0.52 -4.47 7.47
N ARG A 122 -1.05 -3.88 8.54
CA ARG A 122 -0.54 -2.63 9.12
C ARG A 122 -0.41 -2.75 10.63
N TYR A 123 0.60 -2.08 11.16
CA TYR A 123 0.85 -1.95 12.60
C TYR A 123 1.02 -0.48 12.96
N PHE A 124 0.22 0.02 13.90
CA PHE A 124 0.28 1.39 14.40
C PHE A 124 1.02 1.47 15.73
N PHE A 125 2.11 2.22 15.76
CA PHE A 125 2.87 2.50 16.98
C PHE A 125 2.13 3.50 17.87
N THR A 126 1.55 4.51 17.22
CA THR A 126 0.75 5.58 17.82
C THR A 126 -0.57 5.73 17.06
N ASP A 127 -1.47 6.59 17.53
CA ASP A 127 -2.72 6.88 16.82
C ASP A 127 -2.54 7.54 15.46
N GLY A 128 -1.37 8.09 15.14
CA GLY A 128 -1.12 8.82 13.89
C GLY A 128 -0.11 8.14 12.96
N PHE A 129 0.71 7.21 13.47
CA PHE A 129 1.86 6.67 12.75
C PHE A 129 1.99 5.16 12.92
N GLY A 130 2.21 4.50 11.78
CA GLY A 130 2.39 3.07 11.67
C GLY A 130 3.24 2.67 10.47
N VAL A 131 3.39 1.37 10.29
CA VAL A 131 4.00 0.75 9.10
C VAL A 131 3.00 -0.20 8.46
N TYR A 132 3.18 -0.44 7.17
CA TYR A 132 2.38 -1.41 6.44
C TYR A 132 3.23 -2.26 5.50
N SER A 133 2.69 -3.41 5.15
CA SER A 133 3.14 -4.21 4.03
C SER A 133 1.93 -4.73 3.26
N GLU A 134 2.03 -4.85 1.95
CA GLU A 134 0.93 -5.29 1.09
C GLU A 134 1.44 -6.18 -0.04
N ALA A 135 0.82 -7.34 -0.23
CA ALA A 135 1.04 -8.18 -1.39
C ALA A 135 -0.16 -8.03 -2.33
N ALA A 136 0.08 -7.71 -3.59
CA ALA A 136 -0.97 -7.56 -4.60
C ALA A 136 -0.71 -8.47 -5.81
N PHE A 137 -1.78 -8.97 -6.42
CA PHE A 137 -1.73 -9.94 -7.51
C PHE A 137 -2.89 -9.72 -8.50
N PRO A 138 -2.66 -9.93 -9.80
CA PRO A 138 -3.73 -9.86 -10.80
C PRO A 138 -4.64 -11.08 -10.68
N ILE A 139 -5.95 -10.86 -10.79
CA ILE A 139 -6.97 -11.92 -10.92
C ILE A 139 -7.37 -12.06 -12.39
N ALA A 140 -7.58 -10.93 -13.08
CA ALA A 140 -7.85 -10.88 -14.51
C ALA A 140 -7.07 -9.72 -15.14
N ARG A 141 -6.20 -10.06 -16.10
CA ARG A 141 -5.40 -9.09 -16.86
C ARG A 141 -6.23 -8.54 -18.02
N TYR A 142 -6.14 -7.23 -18.29
CA TYR A 142 -6.82 -6.69 -19.48
C TYR A 142 -6.07 -7.06 -20.76
N ASN A 143 -4.73 -7.14 -20.69
CA ASN A 143 -3.90 -7.70 -21.74
C ASN A 143 -3.36 -9.07 -21.30
N ASN A 144 -3.93 -10.15 -21.87
CA ASN A 144 -3.54 -11.52 -21.55
C ASN A 144 -2.21 -11.94 -22.20
N SER A 145 -1.77 -11.22 -23.23
CA SER A 145 -0.51 -11.47 -23.96
C SER A 145 0.58 -10.47 -23.55
N ALA A 146 0.45 -9.85 -22.38
CA ALA A 146 1.39 -8.87 -21.87
C ALA A 146 2.82 -9.45 -21.78
N THR A 147 3.74 -8.86 -22.54
CA THR A 147 5.17 -9.21 -22.56
C THR A 147 6.01 -7.94 -22.48
N GLY A 148 7.27 -8.07 -22.07
CA GLY A 148 8.15 -6.92 -21.90
C GLY A 148 7.55 -5.89 -20.93
N PHE A 149 7.48 -4.63 -21.35
CA PHE A 149 7.00 -3.52 -20.50
C PHE A 149 5.52 -3.61 -20.15
N ASP A 150 4.68 -4.26 -20.97
CA ASP A 150 3.25 -4.44 -20.68
C ASP A 150 2.98 -5.33 -19.46
N TYR A 151 4.01 -6.08 -19.03
CA TYR A 151 3.93 -6.92 -17.84
C TYR A 151 4.07 -6.12 -16.53
N TYR A 152 4.64 -4.90 -16.59
CA TYR A 152 4.76 -4.04 -15.43
C TYR A 152 3.39 -3.66 -14.86
N ASN A 153 3.29 -3.69 -13.53
CA ASN A 153 2.05 -3.47 -12.77
C ASN A 153 0.93 -4.51 -13.06
N ASN A 154 1.16 -5.48 -13.94
CA ASN A 154 0.22 -6.54 -14.34
C ASN A 154 0.62 -7.93 -13.80
N GLN A 155 1.27 -7.93 -12.63
CA GLN A 155 1.93 -9.08 -12.03
C GLN A 155 1.87 -9.00 -10.50
N PHE A 156 2.35 -10.05 -9.84
CA PHE A 156 2.57 -10.00 -8.40
C PHE A 156 3.52 -8.86 -8.05
N ASN A 157 3.17 -8.11 -7.02
CA ASN A 157 4.02 -7.09 -6.43
C ASN A 157 3.88 -7.08 -4.91
N PHE A 158 4.92 -6.58 -4.26
CA PHE A 158 5.00 -6.46 -2.82
C PHE A 158 5.39 -5.02 -2.44
N GLN A 159 4.68 -4.46 -1.48
CA GLN A 159 4.86 -3.10 -1.02
C GLN A 159 5.18 -3.10 0.47
N VAL A 160 6.02 -2.16 0.90
CA VAL A 160 6.29 -1.89 2.31
C VAL A 160 6.51 -0.40 2.52
N GLY A 161 6.02 0.14 3.63
CA GLY A 161 6.12 1.57 3.87
C GLY A 161 5.53 2.02 5.20
N ILE A 162 5.17 3.29 5.22
CA ILE A 162 4.64 3.99 6.39
C ILE A 162 3.15 4.22 6.18
N SER A 163 2.38 4.08 7.25
CA SER A 163 0.94 4.34 7.29
C SER A 163 0.64 5.46 8.30
N PHE A 164 -0.29 6.32 7.93
CA PHE A 164 -0.75 7.45 8.73
C PHE A 164 -2.26 7.39 8.91
N ASN A 165 -2.71 7.78 10.09
CA ASN A 165 -4.11 8.14 10.32
C ASN A 165 -4.23 9.64 10.08
N LEU A 166 -5.09 10.03 9.15
CA LEU A 166 -5.30 11.41 8.72
C LEU A 166 -6.56 12.01 9.35
#